data_AF-B9Z0P8-F1
#
_entry.id   AF-B9Z0P8-F1
#
_cell.length_a   1.000
_cell.length_b   1.000
_cell.length_c   1.000
_cell.angle_alpha   90.00
_cell.angle_beta   90.00
_cell.angle_gamma   90.00
#
_symmetry.space_group_name_H-M   'P 1'
#
loop_
_entity.id
_entity.type
_entity.pdbx_description
1 polymer ?
#
loop_
_entity_poly.entity_id
_entity_poly.type
_entity_poly.pdbx_seq_one_letter_code
_entity_poly.pdbx_strand_id
1 'polypeptide(L)'
;MFLGIGTLFIAQLYNIHLSIADQAMLVVTMVLTSKGAAGVPGFMFVILTATLTSAGLPLEGIAFIAGIYRLMDMPNTALNVLGNALAPLVIAKWEKQFQPGQTTHTEYIPERAA
;
A
#
# COMPACT_ATOMS: atom_id res chain seq x y z
N MET A 1 -3.01 1.72 3.89
CA MET A 1 -3.93 2.85 4.17
C MET A 1 -5.36 2.52 3.75
N PHE A 2 -5.60 2.12 2.50
CA PHE A 2 -6.91 1.70 1.98
C PHE A 2 -7.73 0.79 2.92
N LEU A 3 -7.18 -0.37 3.32
CA LEU A 3 -7.89 -1.38 4.12
C LEU A 3 -8.30 -0.87 5.50
N GLY A 4 -7.42 -0.13 6.18
CA GLY A 4 -7.68 0.41 7.51
C GLY A 4 -8.80 1.45 7.49
N ILE A 5 -8.71 2.42 6.58
CA ILE A 5 -9.75 3.44 6.43
C ILE A 5 -11.07 2.82 6.00
N GLY A 6 -11.06 1.90 5.02
CA GLY A 6 -12.27 1.23 4.54
C GLY A 6 -12.96 0.39 5.60
N THR A 7 -12.19 -0.36 6.41
CA THR A 7 -12.72 -1.18 7.50
C THR A 7 -13.33 -0.33 8.61
N LEU A 8 -12.65 0.75 9.02
CA LEU A 8 -13.17 1.68 10.02
C LEU A 8 -14.41 2.42 9.54
N PHE A 9 -14.42 2.84 8.26
CA PHE A 9 -15.58 3.46 7.64
C PHE A 9 -16.79 2.53 7.68
N ILE A 10 -16.63 1.27 7.29
CA ILE A 10 -17.73 0.28 7.32
C ILE A 10 -18.19 0.01 8.76
N ALA A 11 -17.26 -0.15 9.71
CA ALA A 11 -17.62 -0.33 11.12
C ALA A 11 -18.48 0.84 11.64
N GLN A 12 -18.07 2.07 11.34
CA GLN A 12 -18.82 3.27 11.73
C GLN A 12 -20.16 3.40 10.99
N LEU A 13 -20.20 3.07 9.70
CA LEU A 13 -21.41 3.10 8.87
C LEU A 13 -22.51 2.19 9.45
N TYR A 14 -22.15 1.01 9.93
CA TYR A 14 -23.06 0.04 10.55
C TYR A 14 -23.18 0.21 12.07
N ASN A 15 -22.59 1.27 12.64
CA ASN A 15 -22.57 1.52 14.07
C ASN A 15 -22.01 0.35 14.92
N ILE A 16 -21.04 -0.38 14.36
CA ILE A 16 -20.32 -1.47 15.02
C ILE A 16 -19.09 -0.89 15.71
N HIS A 17 -19.01 -1.08 17.02
CA HIS A 17 -17.87 -0.62 17.80
C HIS A 17 -16.71 -1.62 17.70
N LEU A 18 -15.58 -1.17 17.12
CA LEU A 18 -14.32 -1.92 17.15
C LEU A 18 -13.52 -1.50 18.38
N SER A 19 -13.25 -2.46 19.26
CA SER A 19 -12.40 -2.20 20.43
C SER A 19 -10.97 -1.85 20.00
N ILE A 20 -10.18 -1.26 20.91
CA ILE A 20 -8.76 -0.99 20.66
C ILE A 20 -8.00 -2.29 20.32
N ALA A 21 -8.38 -3.42 20.91
CA ALA A 21 -7.79 -4.72 20.61
C ALA A 21 -8.09 -5.15 19.17
N ASP A 22 -9.33 -4.98 18.71
CA ASP A 22 -9.72 -5.31 17.33
C ASP A 22 -8.98 -4.43 16.32
N GLN A 23 -8.85 -3.14 16.62
CA GLN A 23 -8.10 -2.19 15.78
C GLN A 23 -6.60 -2.55 15.73
N ALA A 24 -6.01 -2.95 16.85
CA ALA A 24 -4.62 -3.41 16.89
C ALA A 24 -4.41 -4.69 16.07
N MET A 25 -5.31 -5.67 16.21
CA MET A 25 -5.28 -6.91 15.42
C MET A 25 -5.45 -6.63 13.93
N LEU A 26 -6.34 -5.70 13.56
CA LEU A 26 -6.50 -5.25 12.17
C LEU A 26 -5.20 -4.67 11.62
N VAL A 27 -4.51 -3.81 12.36
CA VAL A 27 -3.23 -3.23 11.95
C VAL A 27 -2.18 -4.32 11.74
N VAL A 28 -2.04 -5.27 12.67
CA VAL A 28 -1.09 -6.38 12.55
C VAL A 28 -1.36 -7.20 11.29
N THR A 29 -2.62 -7.61 11.08
CA THR A 29 -3.02 -8.38 9.89
C THR A 29 -2.74 -7.61 8.60
N MET A 30 -3.04 -6.31 8.56
CA MET A 30 -2.79 -5.45 7.40
C MET A 30 -1.30 -5.29 7.10
N VAL A 31 -0.45 -5.19 8.12
CA VAL A 31 1.01 -5.10 7.95
C VAL A 31 1.55 -6.41 7.38
N LEU A 32 1.11 -7.57 7.90
CA LEU A 32 1.50 -8.88 7.39
C LEU A 32 1.06 -9.09 5.93
N THR A 33 -0.15 -8.66 5.57
CA THR A 33 -0.71 -8.85 4.22
C THR A 33 -0.25 -7.80 3.20
N SER A 34 0.34 -6.69 3.63
CA SER A 34 0.71 -5.53 2.79
C SER A 34 1.57 -5.87 1.55
N LYS A 35 2.46 -6.87 1.66
CA LYS A 35 3.34 -7.27 0.54
C LYS A 35 2.80 -8.41 -0.33
N GLY A 36 1.68 -9.03 0.06
CA GLY A 36 1.06 -10.14 -0.69
C GLY A 36 0.28 -9.71 -1.94
N ALA A 37 0.20 -8.41 -2.23
CA ALA A 37 -0.66 -7.80 -3.24
C ALA A 37 -0.05 -7.59 -4.63
N ALA A 38 1.23 -7.89 -4.80
CA ALA A 38 1.95 -7.59 -6.03
C ALA A 38 1.54 -8.55 -7.16
N GLY A 39 0.53 -8.20 -7.96
CA GLY A 39 0.34 -8.83 -9.27
C GLY A 39 -1.08 -8.96 -9.83
N VAL A 40 -2.13 -8.73 -9.04
CA VAL A 40 -3.52 -9.00 -9.48
C VAL A 40 -4.40 -7.75 -9.45
N PRO A 41 -5.03 -7.34 -10.58
CA PRO A 41 -6.02 -6.28 -10.58
C PRO A 41 -7.18 -6.59 -9.63
N GLY A 42 -7.61 -5.63 -8.81
CA GLY A 42 -8.73 -5.80 -7.87
C GLY A 42 -8.40 -6.58 -6.60
N PHE A 43 -7.13 -6.93 -6.36
CA PHE A 43 -6.69 -7.62 -5.14
C PHE A 43 -7.11 -6.89 -3.84
N MET A 44 -7.23 -5.56 -3.88
CA MET A 44 -7.68 -4.76 -2.74
C MET A 44 -9.08 -5.14 -2.25
N PHE A 45 -9.99 -5.55 -3.14
CA PHE A 45 -11.31 -6.03 -2.74
C PHE A 45 -11.25 -7.41 -2.09
N VAL A 46 -10.35 -8.28 -2.56
CA VAL A 46 -10.14 -9.61 -1.95
C VAL A 46 -9.65 -9.47 -0.52
N ILE A 47 -8.64 -8.63 -0.28
CA ILE A 47 -8.15 -8.39 1.08
C ILE A 47 -9.21 -7.69 1.92
N LEU A 48 -9.96 -6.73 1.36
CA LEU A 48 -11.02 -6.05 2.09
C LEU A 48 -12.09 -7.05 2.55
N THR A 49 -12.56 -7.95 1.68
CA THR A 49 -13.49 -9.01 2.05
C THR A 49 -12.95 -9.87 3.19
N ALA A 50 -11.70 -10.31 3.10
CA ALA A 50 -11.06 -11.10 4.14
C ALA A 50 -10.96 -10.34 5.47
N THR A 51 -10.63 -9.04 5.39
CA THR A 51 -10.50 -8.15 6.55
C THR A 51 -11.84 -7.94 7.25
N LEU A 52 -12.89 -7.61 6.50
CA LEU A 52 -14.24 -7.45 7.04
C LEU A 52 -14.75 -8.74 7.67
N THR A 53 -14.57 -9.88 6.99
CA THR A 53 -14.93 -11.21 7.52
C THR A 53 -14.21 -11.49 8.84
N SER A 54 -12.90 -11.22 8.90
CA SER A 54 -12.10 -11.44 10.12
C SER A 54 -12.50 -10.53 11.29
N ALA A 55 -13.05 -9.34 10.98
CA ALA A 55 -13.52 -8.37 11.96
C ALA A 55 -15.01 -8.50 12.30
N GLY A 56 -15.71 -9.50 11.73
CA GLY A 56 -17.15 -9.69 11.92
C GLY A 56 -18.01 -8.58 11.32
N LEU A 57 -17.49 -7.87 10.31
CA LEU A 57 -18.18 -6.75 9.66
C LEU A 57 -18.98 -7.22 8.43
N PRO A 58 -20.12 -6.58 8.14
CA PRO A 58 -20.97 -6.92 7.00
C PRO A 58 -20.27 -6.69 5.66
N LEU A 59 -20.34 -7.69 4.78
CA LEU A 59 -19.71 -7.67 3.46
C LEU A 59 -20.43 -6.75 2.48
N GLU A 60 -21.71 -6.47 2.74
CA GLU A 60 -22.51 -5.49 1.99
C GLU A 60 -21.87 -4.10 2.03
N GLY A 61 -21.09 -3.81 3.09
CA GLY A 61 -20.30 -2.58 3.22
C GLY A 61 -19.32 -2.34 2.06
N ILE A 62 -18.89 -3.40 1.37
CA ILE A 62 -17.97 -3.32 0.22
C ILE A 62 -18.59 -2.53 -0.94
N ALA A 63 -19.92 -2.58 -1.11
CA ALA A 63 -20.60 -1.86 -2.19
C ALA A 63 -20.39 -0.34 -2.09
N PHE A 64 -20.37 0.21 -0.87
CA PHE A 64 -20.09 1.63 -0.63
C PHE A 64 -18.65 2.00 -1.02
N ILE A 65 -17.68 1.16 -0.66
CA ILE A 65 -16.27 1.36 -1.02
C ILE A 65 -16.07 1.22 -2.53
N ALA A 66 -16.75 0.27 -3.16
CA ALA A 66 -16.67 0.06 -4.61
C ALA A 66 -17.08 1.30 -5.40
N GLY A 67 -18.10 2.04 -4.92
CA GLY A 67 -18.57 3.29 -5.54
C GLY A 67 -17.50 4.40 -5.58
N ILE A 68 -16.59 4.43 -4.61
CA ILE A 68 -15.52 5.45 -4.53
C ILE A 68 -14.12 4.89 -4.77
N TYR A 69 -14.02 3.59 -5.11
CA TYR A 69 -12.76 2.87 -5.16
C TYR A 69 -11.73 3.55 -6.06
N ARG A 70 -12.15 4.01 -7.25
CA ARG A 70 -11.25 4.69 -8.20
C ARG A 70 -10.59 5.94 -7.61
N LEU A 71 -11.36 6.73 -6.85
CA LEU A 71 -10.83 7.94 -6.22
C LEU A 71 -9.89 7.60 -5.06
N MET A 72 -10.21 6.56 -4.29
CA MET A 72 -9.38 6.11 -3.17
C MET A 72 -8.11 5.38 -3.61
N ASP A 73 -8.13 4.65 -4.72
CA ASP A 73 -7.02 3.80 -5.16
C ASP A 73 -5.86 4.61 -5.76
N MET A 74 -6.15 5.72 -6.44
CA MET A 74 -5.13 6.56 -7.09
C MET A 74 -4.08 7.10 -6.08
N PRO A 75 -4.46 7.70 -4.93
CA PRO A 75 -3.48 8.12 -3.92
C PRO A 75 -2.68 6.96 -3.33
N ASN A 76 -3.29 5.79 -3.11
CA ASN A 76 -2.59 4.63 -2.56
C ASN A 76 -1.46 4.19 -3.50
N THR A 77 -1.74 4.11 -4.80
CA THR A 77 -0.71 3.77 -5.80
C THR A 77 0.37 4.84 -5.87
N ALA A 78 -0.01 6.12 -5.93
CA ALA A 78 0.94 7.24 -6.00
C ALA A 78 1.90 7.27 -4.80
N LEU A 79 1.37 7.15 -3.58
CA LEU A 79 2.17 7.16 -2.35
C LEU A 79 3.06 5.91 -2.25
N ASN A 80 2.57 4.74 -2.67
CA ASN A 80 3.37 3.52 -2.68
C ASN A 80 4.56 3.62 -3.65
N VAL A 81 4.34 4.16 -4.85
CA VAL A 81 5.42 4.40 -5.82
C VAL A 81 6.40 5.45 -5.31
N LEU A 82 5.91 6.56 -4.74
CA LEU A 82 6.74 7.61 -4.16
C LEU A 82 7.63 7.06 -3.03
N GLY A 83 7.08 6.28 -2.11
CA GLY A 83 7.84 5.64 -1.04
C GLY A 83 8.92 4.71 -1.56
N ASN A 84 8.60 3.88 -2.56
CA ASN A 84 9.57 2.98 -3.19
C ASN A 84 10.67 3.73 -3.96
N ALA A 85 10.36 4.90 -4.54
CA ALA A 85 11.36 5.73 -5.24
C ALA A 85 12.28 6.47 -4.26
N LEU A 86 11.74 6.94 -3.14
CA LEU A 86 12.50 7.68 -2.12
C LEU A 86 13.32 6.76 -1.21
N ALA A 87 12.84 5.55 -0.91
CA ALA A 87 13.50 4.64 0.02
C ALA A 87 14.96 4.34 -0.34
N PRO A 88 15.33 4.00 -1.60
CA PRO A 88 16.73 3.79 -1.98
C PRO A 88 17.59 5.03 -1.77
N LEU A 89 17.03 6.22 -2.02
CA LEU A 89 17.73 7.49 -1.82
C LEU A 89 18.03 7.74 -0.34
N VAL A 90 17.05 7.48 0.53
CA VAL A 90 17.19 7.59 1.97
C VAL A 90 18.21 6.58 2.49
N ILE A 91 18.14 5.32 2.05
CA ILE A 91 19.10 4.28 2.44
C ILE A 91 20.50 4.61 1.95
N ALA A 92 20.67 5.03 0.69
CA ALA A 92 21.97 5.44 0.17
C ALA A 92 22.58 6.59 0.98
N LYS A 93 21.75 7.55 1.41
CA LYS A 93 22.22 8.66 2.25
C LYS A 93 22.64 8.19 3.64
N TRP A 94 21.90 7.24 4.22
CA TRP A 94 22.19 6.69 5.54
C TRP A 94 23.46 5.83 5.54
N GLU A 95 23.67 5.05 4.48
CA GLU A 95 24.87 4.24 4.24
C GLU A 95 26.09 5.07 3.76
N LYS A 96 25.95 6.40 3.67
CA LYS A 96 26.96 7.32 3.10
C LYS A 96 27.38 6.99 1.66
N GLN A 97 26.55 6.25 0.93
CA GLN A 97 26.71 5.92 -0.50
C GLN A 97 26.00 6.91 -1.43
N PHE A 98 25.28 7.89 -0.88
CA PHE A 98 24.62 8.93 -1.67
C PHE A 98 25.63 9.94 -2.18
N GLN A 99 25.80 9.97 -3.51
CA GLN A 99 26.72 10.88 -4.20
C GLN A 99 25.90 11.95 -4.94
N PRO A 100 25.58 13.09 -4.32
CA PRO A 100 24.88 14.17 -5.00
C PRO A 100 25.76 14.74 -6.12
N GLY A 101 25.25 14.70 -7.36
CA GLY A 101 25.91 15.30 -8.52
C GLY A 101 26.79 14.35 -9.36
N GLN A 102 26.90 13.06 -9.02
CA GLN A 102 27.37 12.07 -9.99
C GLN A 102 26.21 11.68 -10.90
N THR A 103 25.87 12.54 -11.88
CA THR A 103 25.35 12.01 -13.14
C THR A 103 26.40 11.03 -13.62
N THR A 104 26.08 9.74 -13.59
CA THR A 104 26.91 8.72 -14.19
C THR A 104 27.12 9.17 -15.63
N HIS A 105 28.29 9.74 -15.93
CA HIS A 105 28.79 9.69 -17.28
C HIS A 105 28.86 8.21 -17.54
N THR A 106 27.84 7.67 -18.20
CA THR A 106 27.95 6.38 -18.86
C THR A 106 29.14 6.58 -19.78
N GLU A 107 30.28 6.08 -19.35
CA GLU A 107 31.47 5.99 -20.17
C GLU A 107 31.01 5.21 -21.40
N TYR A 108 30.81 5.93 -22.50
CA TYR A 108 30.53 5.35 -23.79
C TYR A 108 31.75 4.50 -24.11
N ILE A 109 31.68 3.19 -23.88
CA ILE A 109 32.70 2.26 -24.32
C ILE A 109 32.56 2.23 -25.85
N PRO A 110 33.46 2.87 -26.62
CA PRO A 110 33.35 2.79 -28.07
C PRO A 110 33.55 1.32 -28.46
N GLU A 111 32.59 0.85 -29.25
CA GLU A 111 32.58 -0.43 -29.91
C GLU A 111 33.98 -0.74 -30.45
N ARG A 112 34.58 -1.86 -30.00
CA ARG A 112 35.89 -2.28 -30.46
C ARG A 112 35.83 -2.47 -31.98
N ALA A 113 36.54 -1.60 -32.68
CA ALA A 113 37.01 -1.87 -34.03
C ALA A 113 37.79 -3.20 -34.01
N ALA A 114 37.30 -4.18 -34.76
CA ALA A 114 38.04 -5.34 -35.23
C ALA A 114 37.47 -5.73 -36.60
#